data_AF-A0AAV4IY46-F1
#
_entry.id   AF-A0AAV4IY46-F1
#
_cell.length_a   1.000
_cell.length_b   1.000
_cell.length_c   1.000
_cell.angle_alpha   90.00
_cell.angle_beta   90.00
_cell.angle_gamma   90.00
#
_symmetry.space_group_name_H-M   'P 1'
#
loop_
_entity.id
_entity.type
_entity.pdbx_description
1 polymer ?
#
loop_
_entity_poly.entity_id
_entity_poly.type
_entity_poly.pdbx_seq_one_letter_code
_entity_poly.pdbx_strand_id
1 'polypeptide(L)'
;MVPSEALQDKVFFIFNNLSQMNMSQKAEELKNVIGNEFVSWVAQYLVMKRASIEPNFHTLYSNFVDALGIESLTSKVVTETFRNIKVLLRSDKGVANFSDRTLLKNLGHWLGLLTLGKCHPILTMDLNLKALVYEAYQKGNQELLYVVPFTAKVLESCSKSKIFCKPNPWTMSIMNVLAELHQENDLKLHLKFEIEVLC
;
A
#
# COMPACT_ATOMS: atom_id res chain seq x y z
N MET A 1 2.24 -0.44 -22.96
CA MET A 1 3.42 -0.34 -23.85
C MET A 1 4.65 -0.57 -22.99
N VAL A 2 5.59 -1.40 -23.44
CA VAL A 2 6.84 -1.63 -22.73
C VAL A 2 7.91 -0.74 -23.38
N PRO A 3 8.66 0.06 -22.60
CA PRO A 3 9.72 0.90 -23.15
C PRO A 3 10.92 0.06 -23.62
N SER A 4 11.82 0.66 -24.41
CA SER A 4 13.06 0.01 -24.84
C SER A 4 13.93 -0.39 -23.63
N GLU A 5 14.77 -1.41 -23.79
CA GLU A 5 15.66 -1.89 -22.71
C GLU A 5 16.53 -0.76 -22.15
N ALA A 6 17.11 0.07 -23.02
CA ALA A 6 17.90 1.22 -22.60
C ALA A 6 17.12 2.23 -21.74
N LEU A 7 15.81 2.39 -21.99
CA LEU A 7 14.94 3.23 -21.17
C LEU A 7 14.59 2.54 -19.85
N GLN A 8 14.34 1.24 -19.86
CA GLN A 8 14.12 0.45 -18.64
C GLN A 8 15.32 0.52 -17.69
N ASP A 9 16.53 0.31 -18.22
CA ASP A 9 17.77 0.34 -17.44
C ASP A 9 18.01 1.71 -16.79
N LYS A 10 17.71 2.80 -17.51
CA LYS A 10 17.76 4.16 -16.94
C LYS A 10 16.80 4.32 -15.78
N VAL A 11 15.55 3.86 -15.92
CA VAL A 11 14.56 3.92 -14.83
C VAL A 11 15.02 3.09 -13.63
N PHE A 12 15.52 1.87 -13.86
CA PHE A 12 16.03 1.01 -12.80
C PHE A 12 17.21 1.65 -12.07
N PHE A 13 18.15 2.24 -12.83
CA PHE A 13 19.29 2.97 -12.27
C PHE A 13 18.85 4.13 -11.38
N ILE A 14 17.83 4.90 -11.80
CA ILE A 14 17.28 6.01 -11.02
C ILE A 14 16.72 5.51 -9.68
N PHE A 15 15.85 4.50 -9.69
CA PHE A 15 15.27 4.00 -8.44
C PHE A 15 16.30 3.29 -7.55
N ASN A 16 17.31 2.63 -8.11
CA ASN A 16 18.38 1.98 -7.34
C ASN A 16 19.29 2.97 -6.61
N ASN A 17 19.48 4.16 -7.18
CA ASN A 17 20.37 5.19 -6.64
C ASN A 17 19.61 6.38 -6.04
N LEU A 18 18.31 6.20 -5.77
CA LEU A 18 17.48 7.25 -5.19
C LEU A 18 17.80 7.41 -3.70
N SER A 19 17.91 8.66 -3.26
CA SER A 19 18.09 9.06 -1.86
C SER A 19 17.38 10.39 -1.60
N GLN A 20 17.26 10.78 -0.33
CA GLN A 20 16.69 12.09 0.00
C GLN A 20 17.55 13.25 -0.54
N MET A 21 18.88 13.09 -0.58
CA MET A 21 19.81 14.15 -0.99
C MET A 21 19.77 14.43 -2.49
N ASN A 22 19.49 13.41 -3.32
CA ASN A 22 19.50 13.53 -4.78
C ASN A 22 18.08 13.46 -5.40
N MET A 23 17.03 13.55 -4.58
CA MET A 23 15.64 13.34 -4.99
C MET A 23 15.22 14.29 -6.13
N SER A 24 15.43 15.59 -5.96
CA SER A 24 15.03 16.59 -6.97
C SER A 24 15.77 16.39 -8.29
N GLN A 25 17.07 16.06 -8.22
CA GLN A 25 17.88 15.76 -9.40
C GLN A 25 17.37 14.52 -10.14
N LYS A 26 17.10 13.43 -9.40
CA LYS A 26 16.58 12.17 -9.96
C LYS A 26 15.17 12.30 -10.50
N ALA A 27 14.35 13.18 -9.91
CA ALA A 27 13.00 13.44 -10.39
C ALA A 27 13.05 14.13 -11.76
N GLU A 28 13.92 15.14 -11.91
CA GLU A 28 14.11 15.82 -13.18
C GLU A 28 14.74 14.91 -14.25
N GLU A 29 15.70 14.07 -13.87
CA GLU A 29 16.29 13.06 -14.77
C GLU A 29 15.21 12.09 -15.29
N LEU A 30 14.35 11.58 -14.39
CA LEU A 30 13.28 10.68 -14.80
C LEU A 30 12.26 11.39 -15.68
N LYS A 31 11.85 12.61 -15.32
CA LYS A 31 10.85 13.39 -16.05
C LYS A 31 11.27 13.71 -17.49
N ASN A 32 12.56 13.99 -17.72
CA ASN A 32 13.10 14.24 -19.06
C ASN A 32 13.24 12.97 -19.91
N VAL A 33 13.31 11.81 -19.26
CA VAL A 33 13.52 10.52 -19.91
C VAL A 33 12.21 9.78 -20.17
N ILE A 34 11.19 9.97 -19.33
CA ILE A 34 9.90 9.30 -19.48
C ILE A 34 8.93 10.14 -20.32
N GLY A 35 8.48 9.57 -21.44
CA GLY A 35 7.32 10.08 -22.16
C GLY A 35 6.01 9.80 -21.41
N ASN A 36 4.96 10.57 -21.69
CA ASN A 36 3.63 10.41 -21.11
C ASN A 36 3.05 9.00 -21.35
N GLU A 37 3.43 8.36 -22.46
CA GLU A 37 3.05 7.01 -22.85
C GLU A 37 3.60 5.92 -21.92
N PHE A 38 4.69 6.19 -21.20
CA PHE A 38 5.36 5.23 -20.30
C PHE A 38 5.02 5.40 -18.83
N VAL A 39 4.25 6.43 -18.46
CA VAL A 39 3.86 6.69 -17.06
C VAL A 39 3.18 5.48 -16.41
N SER A 40 2.32 4.78 -17.16
CA SER A 40 1.65 3.57 -16.67
C SER A 40 2.63 2.43 -16.39
N TRP A 41 3.67 2.29 -17.22
CA TRP A 41 4.72 1.29 -17.03
C TRP A 41 5.59 1.62 -15.81
N VAL A 42 5.94 2.89 -15.62
CA VAL A 42 6.68 3.34 -14.42
C VAL A 42 5.87 3.09 -13.15
N ALA A 43 4.56 3.38 -13.16
CA ALA A 43 3.68 3.08 -12.03
C ALA A 43 3.65 1.58 -11.71
N GLN A 44 3.53 0.74 -12.74
CA GLN A 44 3.58 -0.73 -12.60
C GLN A 44 4.91 -1.20 -12.02
N TYR A 45 6.03 -0.70 -12.53
CA TYR A 45 7.35 -1.03 -12.02
C TYR A 45 7.51 -0.63 -10.55
N LEU A 46 7.16 0.61 -10.20
CA LEU A 46 7.25 1.12 -8.84
C LEU A 46 6.44 0.27 -7.86
N VAL A 47 5.19 -0.04 -8.19
CA VAL A 47 4.31 -0.81 -7.29
C VAL A 47 4.76 -2.27 -7.21
N MET A 48 4.96 -2.93 -8.34
CA MET A 48 5.14 -4.39 -8.38
C MET A 48 6.57 -4.84 -8.06
N LYS A 49 7.57 -4.02 -8.38
CA LYS A 49 8.99 -4.40 -8.25
C LYS A 49 9.72 -3.66 -7.14
N ARG A 50 9.17 -2.57 -6.61
CA ARG A 50 9.81 -1.79 -5.54
C ARG A 50 8.95 -1.78 -4.28
N ALA A 51 7.81 -1.08 -4.28
CA ALA A 51 6.96 -0.92 -3.10
C ALA A 51 6.38 -2.25 -2.56
N SER A 52 6.22 -3.28 -3.39
CA SER A 52 5.79 -4.60 -2.91
C SER A 52 6.84 -5.30 -2.02
N ILE A 53 8.13 -5.00 -2.18
CA ILE A 53 9.25 -5.76 -1.58
C ILE A 53 10.23 -4.91 -0.75
N GLU A 54 10.16 -3.57 -0.86
CA GLU A 54 11.10 -2.65 -0.22
C GLU A 54 10.39 -1.68 0.77
N PRO A 55 9.78 -2.18 1.86
CA PRO A 55 9.01 -1.37 2.80
C PRO A 55 9.80 -0.21 3.42
N ASN A 56 11.11 -0.41 3.61
CA ASN A 56 12.02 0.58 4.18
C ASN A 56 12.17 1.84 3.31
N PHE A 57 11.88 1.74 2.01
CA PHE A 57 11.98 2.87 1.07
C PHE A 57 10.62 3.50 0.74
N HIS A 58 9.51 3.08 1.36
CA HIS A 58 8.18 3.63 1.02
C HIS A 58 8.10 5.14 1.19
N THR A 59 8.58 5.70 2.30
CA THR A 59 8.57 7.16 2.46
C THR A 59 9.39 7.86 1.37
N LEU A 60 10.54 7.29 1.00
CA LEU A 60 11.38 7.81 -0.08
C LEU A 60 10.64 7.78 -1.42
N TYR A 61 10.02 6.65 -1.77
CA TYR A 61 9.27 6.50 -3.01
C TYR A 61 8.01 7.37 -3.06
N SER A 62 7.28 7.50 -1.95
CA SER A 62 6.10 8.36 -1.87
C SER A 62 6.48 9.82 -2.11
N ASN A 63 7.56 10.29 -1.47
CA ASN A 63 8.08 11.64 -1.67
C ASN A 63 8.61 11.84 -3.10
N PHE A 64 9.22 10.81 -3.68
CA PHE A 64 9.71 10.86 -5.06
C PHE A 64 8.56 11.00 -6.08
N VAL A 65 7.45 10.29 -5.88
CA VAL A 65 6.24 10.45 -6.70
C VAL A 65 5.72 11.89 -6.63
N ASP A 66 5.73 12.50 -5.43
CA ASP A 66 5.34 13.91 -5.28
C ASP A 66 6.32 14.86 -5.99
N ALA A 67 7.63 14.62 -5.83
CA ALA A 67 8.69 15.44 -6.42
C ALA A 67 8.69 15.41 -7.96
N LEU A 68 8.23 14.32 -8.58
CA LEU A 68 8.08 14.23 -10.04
C LEU A 68 7.07 15.25 -10.59
N GLY A 69 6.04 15.59 -9.81
CA GLY A 69 5.00 16.54 -10.21
C GLY A 69 4.23 16.13 -11.47
N ILE A 70 4.22 14.84 -11.81
CA ILE A 70 3.47 14.29 -12.95
C ILE A 70 2.09 13.91 -12.43
N GLU A 71 1.10 14.75 -12.70
CA GLU A 71 -0.26 14.60 -12.16
C GLU A 71 -0.86 13.21 -12.44
N SER A 72 -0.67 12.68 -13.65
CA SER A 72 -1.18 11.36 -14.04
C SER A 72 -0.45 10.20 -13.36
N LEU A 73 0.78 10.40 -12.87
CA LEU A 73 1.58 9.34 -12.26
C LEU A 73 1.01 8.93 -10.91
N THR A 74 0.70 9.90 -10.03
CA THR A 74 0.16 9.61 -8.69
C THR A 74 -1.13 8.79 -8.78
N SER A 75 -2.06 9.20 -9.65
CA SER A 75 -3.31 8.46 -9.88
C SER A 75 -3.04 7.04 -10.40
N LYS A 76 -2.10 6.88 -11.34
CA LYS A 76 -1.72 5.56 -11.88
C LYS A 76 -1.06 4.67 -10.82
N VAL A 77 -0.19 5.21 -9.98
CA VAL A 77 0.45 4.48 -8.88
C VAL A 77 -0.59 4.01 -7.87
N VAL A 78 -1.56 4.86 -7.50
CA VAL A 78 -2.65 4.48 -6.58
C VAL A 78 -3.53 3.39 -7.20
N THR A 79 -3.95 3.57 -8.46
CA THR A 79 -4.76 2.59 -9.20
C THR A 79 -4.06 1.23 -9.27
N GLU A 80 -2.78 1.22 -9.60
CA GLU A 80 -1.97 0.03 -9.71
C GLU A 80 -1.74 -0.64 -8.33
N THR A 81 -1.63 0.16 -7.27
CA THR A 81 -1.58 -0.33 -5.88
C THR A 81 -2.87 -1.07 -5.52
N PHE A 82 -4.04 -0.48 -5.78
CA PHE A 82 -5.32 -1.16 -5.57
C PHE A 82 -5.44 -2.43 -6.40
N ARG A 83 -5.00 -2.42 -7.67
CA ARG A 83 -5.02 -3.59 -8.55
C ARG A 83 -4.25 -4.77 -7.94
N ASN A 84 -3.02 -4.54 -7.49
CA ASN A 84 -2.18 -5.59 -6.90
C ASN A 84 -2.72 -6.07 -5.54
N ILE A 85 -3.24 -5.17 -4.70
CA ILE A 85 -3.93 -5.54 -3.45
C ILE A 85 -5.12 -6.46 -3.75
N LYS A 86 -5.98 -6.12 -4.72
CA LYS A 86 -7.15 -6.94 -5.10
C LYS A 86 -6.75 -8.32 -5.60
N VAL A 87 -5.65 -8.44 -6.35
CA VAL A 87 -5.12 -9.74 -6.80
C VAL A 87 -4.72 -10.60 -5.60
N LEU A 88 -3.95 -10.04 -4.65
CA LEU A 88 -3.51 -10.76 -3.45
C LEU A 88 -4.67 -11.11 -2.52
N LEU A 89 -5.68 -10.25 -2.37
CA LEU A 89 -6.87 -10.55 -1.57
C LEU A 89 -7.69 -11.69 -2.18
N ARG A 90 -7.76 -11.80 -3.51
CA ARG A 90 -8.53 -12.85 -4.21
C ARG A 90 -7.76 -14.16 -4.44
N SER A 91 -6.46 -14.21 -4.16
CA SER A 91 -5.68 -15.44 -4.32
C SER A 91 -6.20 -16.57 -3.44
N ASP A 92 -5.99 -17.82 -3.86
CA ASP A 92 -6.31 -18.97 -3.02
C ASP A 92 -5.37 -19.01 -1.81
N LYS A 93 -5.96 -19.03 -0.61
CA LYS A 93 -5.23 -19.07 0.67
C LYS A 93 -5.03 -20.49 1.21
N GLY A 94 -5.47 -21.51 0.48
CA GLY A 94 -5.34 -22.92 0.85
C GLY A 94 -3.88 -23.40 0.93
N VAL A 95 -2.98 -22.77 0.18
CA VAL A 95 -1.53 -23.01 0.29
C VAL A 95 -0.92 -21.84 1.06
N ALA A 96 -0.27 -22.12 2.20
CA ALA A 96 0.35 -21.10 3.04
C ALA A 96 1.51 -20.42 2.31
N ASN A 97 1.22 -19.36 1.54
CA ASN A 97 2.24 -18.56 0.88
C ASN A 97 2.64 -17.36 1.75
N PHE A 98 3.69 -17.55 2.55
CA PHE A 98 4.26 -16.49 3.39
C PHE A 98 4.70 -15.26 2.57
N SER A 99 5.12 -15.46 1.32
CA SER A 99 5.55 -14.34 0.47
C SER A 99 4.37 -13.40 0.16
N ASP A 100 3.20 -13.94 -0.21
CA ASP A 100 2.00 -13.15 -0.51
C ASP A 100 1.51 -12.33 0.69
N ARG A 101 1.62 -12.87 1.91
CA ARG A 101 1.27 -12.14 3.14
C ARG A 101 2.13 -10.89 3.30
N THR A 102 3.43 -11.04 3.09
CA THR A 102 4.38 -9.93 3.18
C THR A 102 4.15 -8.90 2.08
N LEU A 103 3.92 -9.34 0.83
CA LEU A 103 3.59 -8.43 -0.27
C LEU A 103 2.32 -7.62 0.04
N LEU A 104 1.28 -8.28 0.56
CA LEU A 104 0.03 -7.61 0.90
C LEU A 104 0.22 -6.61 2.05
N LYS A 105 0.95 -6.98 3.12
CA LYS A 105 1.30 -6.04 4.21
C LYS A 105 2.07 -4.82 3.71
N ASN A 106 3.05 -5.03 2.86
CA ASN A 106 3.84 -3.95 2.26
C ASN A 106 2.94 -3.02 1.43
N LEU A 107 2.11 -3.58 0.54
CA LEU A 107 1.19 -2.78 -0.25
C LEU A 107 0.13 -2.06 0.61
N GLY A 108 -0.26 -2.62 1.75
CA GLY A 108 -1.12 -1.93 2.73
C GLY A 108 -0.45 -0.68 3.31
N HIS A 109 0.80 -0.80 3.77
CA HIS A 109 1.58 0.34 4.26
C HIS A 109 1.78 1.39 3.15
N TRP A 110 2.10 0.94 1.94
CA TRP A 110 2.24 1.80 0.77
C TRP A 110 0.96 2.56 0.42
N LEU A 111 -0.19 1.88 0.41
CA LEU A 111 -1.50 2.48 0.17
C LEU A 111 -1.82 3.56 1.22
N GLY A 112 -1.59 3.27 2.50
CA GLY A 112 -1.81 4.22 3.58
C GLY A 112 -1.01 5.51 3.41
N LEU A 113 0.26 5.40 3.01
CA LEU A 113 1.15 6.55 2.77
C LEU A 113 0.71 7.39 1.58
N LEU A 114 0.30 6.76 0.49
CA LEU A 114 -0.15 7.45 -0.72
C LEU A 114 -1.51 8.15 -0.55
N THR A 115 -2.35 7.67 0.37
CA THR A 115 -3.73 8.13 0.52
C THR A 115 -3.93 8.85 1.85
N LEU A 116 -4.21 8.09 2.92
CA LEU A 116 -4.59 8.59 4.24
C LEU A 116 -3.53 9.52 4.82
N GLY A 117 -2.25 9.17 4.69
CA GLY A 117 -1.12 9.98 5.13
C GLY A 117 -1.02 11.33 4.41
N LYS A 118 -1.59 11.43 3.21
CA LYS A 118 -1.71 12.66 2.41
C LYS A 118 -3.11 13.26 2.46
N CYS A 119 -3.94 12.86 3.42
CA CYS A 119 -5.33 13.35 3.58
C CYS A 119 -6.25 13.06 2.38
N HIS A 120 -5.96 12.02 1.59
CA HIS A 120 -6.84 11.53 0.53
C HIS A 120 -7.62 10.29 1.02
N PRO A 121 -8.93 10.20 0.76
CA PRO A 121 -9.75 9.07 1.21
C PRO A 121 -9.45 7.80 0.43
N ILE A 122 -9.63 6.65 1.08
CA ILE A 122 -9.82 5.37 0.41
C ILE A 122 -11.33 5.18 0.22
N LEU A 123 -11.80 5.26 -1.02
CA LEU A 123 -13.23 5.14 -1.30
C LEU A 123 -13.68 3.69 -1.17
N THR A 124 -14.90 3.49 -0.66
CA THR A 124 -15.52 2.16 -0.50
C THR A 124 -15.58 1.37 -1.80
N MET A 125 -15.78 2.05 -2.94
CA MET A 125 -15.79 1.44 -4.28
C MET A 125 -14.42 0.87 -4.69
N ASP A 126 -13.34 1.45 -4.17
CA ASP A 126 -11.99 0.97 -4.43
C ASP A 126 -11.61 -0.13 -3.46
N LEU A 127 -11.82 0.10 -2.15
CA LEU A 127 -11.52 -0.86 -1.09
C LEU A 127 -12.33 -0.57 0.18
N ASN A 128 -13.29 -1.43 0.51
CA ASN A 128 -14.03 -1.37 1.76
C ASN A 128 -13.32 -2.16 2.87
N LEU A 129 -12.41 -1.52 3.61
CA LEU A 129 -11.66 -2.16 4.70
C LEU A 129 -12.56 -2.75 5.78
N LYS A 130 -13.65 -2.05 6.15
CA LYS A 130 -14.59 -2.52 7.17
C LYS A 130 -15.25 -3.83 6.74
N ALA A 131 -15.82 -3.88 5.54
CA ALA A 131 -16.44 -5.10 5.01
C ALA A 131 -15.40 -6.21 4.81
N LEU A 132 -14.18 -5.86 4.38
CA LEU A 132 -13.10 -6.83 4.19
C LEU A 132 -12.77 -7.59 5.48
N VAL A 133 -12.69 -6.91 6.63
CA VAL A 133 -12.45 -7.56 7.93
C VAL A 133 -13.61 -8.50 8.30
N TYR A 134 -14.86 -8.07 8.12
CA TYR A 134 -16.02 -8.94 8.37
C TYR A 134 -16.05 -10.16 7.46
N GLU A 135 -15.82 -10.00 6.16
CA GLU A 135 -15.74 -11.12 5.21
C GLU A 135 -14.62 -12.10 5.57
N ALA A 136 -13.48 -11.59 6.02
CA ALA A 136 -12.37 -12.42 6.44
C ALA A 136 -12.69 -13.22 7.71
N TYR A 137 -13.40 -12.62 8.66
CA TYR A 137 -13.90 -13.34 9.83
C TYR A 137 -14.81 -14.50 9.43
N GLN A 138 -15.76 -14.28 8.50
CA GLN A 138 -16.67 -15.32 8.01
C GLN A 138 -15.96 -16.46 7.28
N LYS A 139 -14.90 -16.15 6.52
CA LYS A 139 -14.07 -17.17 5.83
C LYS A 139 -13.13 -17.93 6.77
N GLY A 140 -12.92 -17.40 7.97
CA GLY A 140 -12.17 -18.03 9.04
C GLY A 140 -10.69 -17.67 9.08
N ASN A 141 -9.99 -18.36 9.97
CA ASN A 141 -8.65 -17.98 10.44
C ASN A 141 -7.60 -17.80 9.34
N GLN A 142 -7.66 -18.52 8.22
CA GLN A 142 -6.66 -18.34 7.15
C GLN A 142 -6.80 -16.98 6.45
N GLU A 143 -8.01 -16.49 6.23
CA GLU A 143 -8.23 -15.18 5.59
C GLU A 143 -7.83 -14.05 6.54
N LEU A 144 -8.13 -14.20 7.84
CA LEU A 144 -7.74 -13.23 8.88
C LEU A 144 -6.22 -13.03 8.96
N LEU A 145 -5.41 -14.06 8.70
CA LEU A 145 -3.94 -13.96 8.64
C LEU A 145 -3.43 -12.99 7.56
N TYR A 146 -4.22 -12.74 6.51
CA TYR A 146 -3.90 -11.80 5.45
C TYR A 146 -4.52 -10.43 5.75
N VAL A 147 -5.80 -10.41 6.10
CA VAL A 147 -6.61 -9.18 6.15
C VAL A 147 -6.32 -8.33 7.39
N VAL A 148 -6.11 -8.93 8.56
CA VAL A 148 -5.87 -8.14 9.79
C VAL A 148 -4.54 -7.38 9.71
N PRO A 149 -3.38 -8.02 9.39
CA PRO A 149 -2.12 -7.30 9.27
C PRO A 149 -2.13 -6.27 8.12
N PHE A 150 -2.82 -6.59 7.01
CA PHE A 150 -3.01 -5.65 5.91
C PHE A 150 -3.77 -4.39 6.36
N THR A 151 -4.91 -4.57 7.03
CA THR A 151 -5.75 -3.47 7.49
C THR A 151 -5.00 -2.61 8.50
N ALA A 152 -4.27 -3.24 9.44
CA ALA A 152 -3.42 -2.52 10.39
C ALA A 152 -2.38 -1.65 9.68
N LYS A 153 -1.66 -2.21 8.70
CA LYS A 153 -0.64 -1.47 7.92
C LYS A 153 -1.21 -0.29 7.13
N VAL A 154 -2.44 -0.38 6.62
CA VAL A 154 -3.11 0.77 5.99
C VAL A 154 -3.41 1.85 7.02
N LEU A 155 -3.95 1.46 8.19
CA LEU A 155 -4.38 2.38 9.24
C LEU A 155 -3.23 3.08 9.98
N GLU A 156 -2.01 2.53 9.98
CA GLU A 156 -0.82 3.19 10.57
C GLU A 156 -0.63 4.63 10.08
N SER A 157 -0.96 4.91 8.82
CA SER A 157 -0.84 6.24 8.22
C SER A 157 -1.87 7.25 8.73
N CYS A 158 -2.96 6.79 9.37
CA CYS A 158 -3.98 7.67 9.95
C CYS A 158 -3.42 8.56 11.05
N SER A 159 -2.47 8.05 11.85
CA SER A 159 -1.86 8.79 12.97
C SER A 159 -1.19 10.10 12.54
N LYS A 160 -0.67 10.14 11.30
CA LYS A 160 0.01 11.31 10.71
C LYS A 160 -0.93 12.21 9.91
N SER A 161 -2.17 11.77 9.69
CA SER A 161 -3.15 12.48 8.89
C SER A 161 -3.87 13.55 9.72
N LYS A 162 -4.10 14.73 9.14
CA LYS A 162 -4.93 15.75 9.79
C LYS A 162 -6.43 15.45 9.73
N ILE A 163 -6.84 14.62 8.76
CA ILE A 163 -8.25 14.29 8.51
C ILE A 163 -8.60 12.93 9.11
N PHE A 164 -7.74 11.93 8.94
CA PHE A 164 -8.04 10.54 9.28
C PHE A 164 -7.50 10.10 10.65
N CYS A 165 -6.83 10.96 11.42
CA CYS A 165 -6.44 10.63 12.79
C CYS A 165 -7.68 10.45 13.70
N LYS A 166 -7.51 9.79 14.84
CA LYS A 166 -8.59 9.64 15.83
C LYS A 166 -9.05 11.04 16.29
N PRO A 167 -10.37 11.29 16.45
CA PRO A 167 -11.49 10.34 16.43
C PRO A 167 -12.26 10.33 15.09
N ASN A 168 -11.59 10.38 13.93
CA ASN A 168 -12.26 10.34 12.62
C ASN A 168 -13.26 9.16 12.51
N PRO A 169 -14.54 9.39 12.10
CA PRO A 169 -15.56 8.35 12.06
C PRO A 169 -15.23 7.16 11.15
N TRP A 170 -14.62 7.40 9.99
CA TRP A 170 -14.22 6.32 9.08
C TRP A 170 -13.15 5.45 9.73
N THR A 171 -12.10 6.07 10.29
CA THR A 171 -11.02 5.36 11.00
C THR A 171 -11.56 4.59 12.20
N MET A 172 -12.34 5.25 13.07
CA MET A 172 -12.90 4.62 14.27
C MET A 172 -13.87 3.50 13.93
N SER A 173 -14.62 3.61 12.83
CA SER A 173 -15.52 2.53 12.39
C SER A 173 -14.79 1.23 12.06
N ILE A 174 -13.54 1.31 11.57
CA ILE A 174 -12.71 0.14 11.28
C ILE A 174 -12.00 -0.33 12.55
N MET A 175 -11.48 0.60 13.35
CA MET A 175 -10.85 0.28 14.65
C MET A 175 -11.81 -0.45 15.58
N ASN A 176 -13.08 -0.07 15.62
CA ASN A 176 -14.09 -0.74 16.45
C ASN A 176 -14.33 -2.20 16.00
N VAL A 177 -14.33 -2.46 14.69
CA VAL A 177 -14.45 -3.85 14.17
C VAL A 177 -13.21 -4.67 14.53
N LEU A 178 -12.01 -4.07 14.47
CA LEU A 178 -10.79 -4.74 14.94
C LEU A 178 -10.84 -5.00 16.45
N ALA A 179 -11.39 -4.07 17.24
CA ALA A 179 -11.55 -4.23 18.68
C ALA A 179 -12.57 -5.34 19.02
N GLU A 180 -13.68 -5.44 18.28
CA GLU A 180 -14.63 -6.56 18.39
C GLU A 180 -13.93 -7.89 18.07
N LEU A 181 -13.19 -7.94 16.96
CA LEU A 181 -12.44 -9.13 16.56
C LEU A 181 -11.41 -9.56 17.62
N HIS A 182 -10.76 -8.61 18.29
CA HIS A 182 -9.79 -8.89 19.36
C HIS A 182 -10.39 -9.64 20.56
N GLN A 183 -11.67 -9.42 20.85
CA GLN A 183 -12.40 -10.06 21.95
C GLN A 183 -12.74 -11.53 21.69
N GLU A 184 -12.68 -11.98 20.44
CA GLU A 184 -12.95 -13.37 20.08
C GLU A 184 -11.94 -14.33 20.75
N ASN A 185 -12.46 -15.39 21.38
CA ASN A 185 -11.65 -16.32 22.17
C ASN A 185 -10.70 -17.17 21.32
N ASP A 186 -11.11 -17.49 20.10
CA ASP A 186 -10.40 -18.35 19.15
C ASP A 186 -9.51 -17.59 18.16
N LEU A 187 -9.52 -16.25 18.22
CA LEU A 187 -8.61 -15.44 17.41
C LEU A 187 -7.16 -15.72 17.80
N LYS A 188 -6.35 -16.04 16.79
CA LYS A 188 -4.93 -16.34 16.98
C LYS A 188 -4.18 -15.20 17.67
N LEU A 189 -3.36 -15.56 18.66
CA LEU A 189 -2.66 -14.60 19.53
C LEU A 189 -1.83 -13.54 18.77
N HIS A 190 -1.14 -13.91 17.68
CA HIS A 190 -0.38 -12.94 16.89
C HIS A 190 -1.27 -11.92 16.16
N LEU A 191 -2.53 -12.25 15.86
CA LEU A 191 -3.50 -11.29 15.31
C LEU A 191 -4.01 -10.35 16.40
N LYS A 192 -4.17 -10.84 17.63
CA LYS A 192 -4.45 -9.97 18.80
C LYS A 192 -3.34 -8.95 18.99
N PHE A 193 -2.07 -9.39 18.96
CA PHE A 193 -0.93 -8.49 19.05
C PHE A 193 -0.87 -7.46 17.92
N GLU A 194 -1.18 -7.84 16.66
CA GLU A 194 -1.26 -6.87 15.55
C GLU A 194 -2.31 -5.77 15.81
N ILE A 195 -3.45 -6.11 16.41
CA ILE A 195 -4.50 -5.14 16.76
C ILE A 195 -4.07 -4.25 17.94
N GLU A 196 -3.42 -4.82 18.95
CA GLU A 196 -2.93 -4.07 20.13
C GLU A 196 -1.86 -3.05 19.75
N VAL A 197 -0.91 -3.43 18.88
CA VAL A 197 0.16 -2.53 18.41
C VAL A 197 -0.37 -1.34 17.61
N LEU A 198 -1.53 -1.50 16.95
CA LEU A 198 -2.18 -0.43 16.20
C LEU A 198 -2.92 0.57 17.09
N CYS A 199 -3.38 0.14 18.28
CA CYS A 199 -4.28 0.90 19.14
C CYS A 199 -3.63 2.10 19.83
#